data_AF-A0A7C1TR56-F1
#
_entry.id   AF-A0A7C1TR56-F1
#
_cell.length_a   1.000
_cell.length_b   1.000
_cell.length_c   1.000
_cell.angle_alpha   90.00
_cell.angle_beta   90.00
_cell.angle_gamma   90.00
#
_symmetry.space_group_name_H-M   'P 1'
#
loop_
_entity.id
_entity.type
_entity.pdbx_description
1 polymer ?
#
loop_
_entity_poly.entity_id
_entity_poly.type
_entity_poly.pdbx_seq_one_letter_code
_entity_poly.pdbx_strand_id
1 'polypeptide(L)'
;MATAGDGNLSDYSECSWELREYLSRVPSAVLNAHISHCLTRSFDNSGLVLQDLVNELGRRLDCRVENGLYRGRQDAIGFDGLWQSPEGHSLVVEVKTSDTFRISLDVIAGYRNALVRQDRIAERATILIVVGRQETGEVEDQIRGSRHAWDARLISTEALADLVAIKENLDCKDAASRIRGLLEPFDYI
;
A
#
# COMPACT_ATOMS: atom_id res chain seq x y z
N MET A 1 -8.68 -28.45 15.66
CA MET A 1 -9.45 -27.49 14.85
C MET A 1 -9.61 -26.25 15.69
N ALA A 2 -8.71 -25.28 15.53
CA ALA A 2 -8.76 -24.05 16.30
C ALA A 2 -9.60 -23.02 15.53
N THR A 3 -10.70 -22.65 16.16
CA THR A 3 -11.46 -21.40 16.06
C THR A 3 -11.06 -20.46 14.93
N ALA A 4 -11.88 -20.42 13.87
CA ALA A 4 -11.98 -19.21 13.06
C ALA A 4 -12.31 -18.06 14.01
N GLY A 5 -11.47 -17.02 14.05
CA GLY A 5 -11.72 -15.81 14.82
C GLY A 5 -13.13 -15.26 14.57
N ASP A 6 -13.57 -14.33 15.42
CA ASP A 6 -14.90 -13.70 15.39
C ASP A 6 -15.28 -12.99 14.06
N GLY A 7 -14.41 -13.06 13.05
CA GLY A 7 -14.57 -12.46 11.72
C GLY A 7 -14.36 -10.95 11.73
N ASN A 8 -13.93 -10.37 12.87
CA ASN A 8 -13.90 -8.93 13.05
C ASN A 8 -12.47 -8.40 12.99
N LEU A 9 -12.10 -7.86 11.82
CA LEU A 9 -10.80 -7.21 11.63
C LEU A 9 -10.73 -5.92 12.45
N SER A 10 -9.87 -5.95 13.47
CA SER A 10 -9.59 -4.81 14.33
C SER A 10 -8.09 -4.72 14.65
N ASP A 11 -7.64 -3.53 15.03
CA ASP A 11 -6.24 -3.26 15.30
C ASP A 11 -5.68 -4.19 16.38
N TYR A 12 -4.57 -4.84 16.07
CA TYR A 12 -3.85 -5.76 16.96
C TYR A 12 -4.66 -6.99 17.43
N SER A 13 -5.79 -7.29 16.80
CA SER A 13 -6.62 -8.46 17.12
C SER A 13 -6.06 -9.77 16.58
N GLU A 14 -6.31 -10.91 17.24
CA GLU A 14 -5.89 -12.24 16.76
C GLU A 14 -6.25 -12.46 15.28
N CYS A 15 -7.48 -12.10 14.88
CA CYS A 15 -7.93 -12.19 13.49
C CYS A 15 -7.02 -11.43 12.50
N SER A 16 -6.56 -10.21 12.86
CA SER A 16 -5.64 -9.45 12.01
C SER A 16 -4.26 -10.11 11.88
N TRP A 17 -3.78 -10.79 12.93
CA TRP A 17 -2.50 -11.49 12.90
C TRP A 17 -2.60 -12.78 12.08
N GLU A 18 -3.65 -13.57 12.30
CA GLU A 18 -3.92 -14.81 11.54
C GLU A 18 -4.08 -14.52 10.04
N LEU A 19 -4.79 -13.44 9.68
CA LEU A 19 -4.90 -13.00 8.29
C LEU A 19 -3.52 -12.72 7.70
N ARG A 20 -2.73 -11.87 8.35
CA ARG A 20 -1.39 -11.49 7.84
C ARG A 20 -0.45 -12.68 7.76
N GLU A 21 -0.50 -13.59 8.74
CA GLU A 21 0.25 -14.85 8.72
C GLU A 21 -0.15 -15.71 7.52
N TYR A 22 -1.45 -15.88 7.28
CA TYR A 22 -1.96 -16.57 6.10
C TYR A 22 -1.46 -15.92 4.80
N LEU A 23 -1.59 -14.59 4.66
CA LEU A 23 -1.16 -13.86 3.46
C LEU A 23 0.35 -14.04 3.16
N SER A 24 1.19 -14.08 4.20
CA SER A 24 2.63 -14.32 4.06
C SER A 24 3.01 -15.72 3.56
N ARG A 25 2.09 -16.69 3.66
CA ARG A 25 2.35 -18.10 3.33
C ARG A 25 1.81 -18.53 1.97
N VAL A 26 0.86 -17.78 1.43
CA VAL A 26 0.18 -18.16 0.17
C VAL A 26 0.97 -17.68 -1.06
N PRO A 27 0.86 -18.36 -2.21
CA PRO A 27 1.47 -17.88 -3.46
C PRO A 27 0.88 -16.54 -3.95
N SER A 28 1.63 -15.80 -4.78
CA SER A 28 1.19 -14.48 -5.29
C SER A 28 -0.10 -14.58 -6.12
N ALA A 29 -0.28 -15.68 -6.83
CA ALA A 29 -1.52 -15.96 -7.55
C ALA A 29 -2.76 -15.99 -6.62
N VAL A 30 -2.60 -16.46 -5.38
CA VAL A 30 -3.69 -16.48 -4.39
C VAL A 30 -3.95 -15.07 -3.85
N LEU A 31 -2.89 -14.28 -3.60
CA LEU A 31 -3.06 -12.87 -3.24
C LEU A 31 -3.83 -12.11 -4.32
N ASN A 32 -3.46 -12.31 -5.59
CA ASN A 32 -4.11 -11.64 -6.72
C ASN A 32 -5.59 -12.00 -6.80
N ALA A 33 -5.94 -13.27 -6.56
CA ALA A 33 -7.35 -13.68 -6.50
C ALA A 33 -8.12 -12.98 -5.36
N HIS A 34 -7.51 -12.81 -4.19
CA HIS A 34 -8.11 -12.09 -3.06
C HIS A 34 -8.24 -10.59 -3.34
N ILE A 35 -7.24 -9.98 -3.99
CA ILE A 35 -7.29 -8.58 -4.45
C ILE A 35 -8.47 -8.40 -5.41
N SER A 36 -8.56 -9.23 -6.45
CA SER A 36 -9.68 -9.20 -7.39
C SER A 36 -11.03 -9.37 -6.69
N HIS A 37 -11.11 -10.24 -5.68
CA HIS A 37 -12.32 -10.40 -4.89
C HIS A 37 -12.70 -9.12 -4.14
N CYS A 38 -11.75 -8.46 -3.47
CA CYS A 38 -11.97 -7.22 -2.72
C CYS A 38 -12.46 -6.06 -3.62
N LEU A 39 -12.05 -6.05 -4.88
CA LEU A 39 -12.37 -4.98 -5.84
C LEU A 39 -13.67 -5.22 -6.62
N THR A 40 -13.99 -6.48 -6.89
CA THR A 40 -15.18 -6.87 -7.68
C THR A 40 -16.42 -7.09 -6.82
N ARG A 41 -16.23 -7.57 -5.59
CA ARG A 41 -17.31 -7.79 -4.63
C ARG A 41 -17.06 -6.90 -3.43
N SER A 42 -17.81 -5.80 -3.34
CA SER A 42 -17.80 -5.01 -2.11
C SER A 42 -18.42 -5.84 -0.98
N PHE A 43 -17.69 -5.96 0.12
CA PHE A 43 -18.15 -6.58 1.36
C PHE A 43 -17.61 -5.77 2.54
N ASP A 44 -18.18 -5.97 3.73
CA ASP A 44 -17.74 -5.28 4.93
C ASP A 44 -16.26 -5.55 5.20
N ASN A 45 -15.47 -4.50 5.42
CA ASN A 45 -14.02 -4.56 5.64
C ASN A 45 -13.18 -4.91 4.40
N SER A 46 -13.72 -4.94 3.18
CA SER A 46 -12.91 -5.24 1.98
C SER A 46 -11.74 -4.27 1.78
N GLY A 47 -11.87 -3.01 2.21
CA GLY A 47 -10.77 -2.05 2.24
C GLY A 47 -9.65 -2.41 3.23
N LEU A 48 -10.01 -2.95 4.40
CA LEU A 48 -9.03 -3.37 5.42
C LEU A 48 -8.26 -4.61 4.96
N VAL A 49 -8.95 -5.56 4.33
CA VAL A 49 -8.32 -6.74 3.72
C VAL A 49 -7.42 -6.31 2.56
N LEU A 50 -7.88 -5.37 1.72
CA LEU A 50 -7.08 -4.86 0.60
C LEU A 50 -5.80 -4.16 1.08
N GLN A 51 -5.87 -3.38 2.17
CA GLN A 51 -4.70 -2.77 2.80
C GLN A 51 -3.65 -3.81 3.17
N ASP A 52 -4.03 -4.90 3.83
CA ASP A 52 -3.09 -5.97 4.21
C ASP A 52 -2.54 -6.74 3.01
N LEU A 53 -3.37 -6.99 1.99
CA LEU A 53 -2.94 -7.59 0.72
C LEU A 53 -1.88 -6.72 0.03
N VAL A 54 -2.12 -5.41 -0.07
CA VAL A 54 -1.17 -4.46 -0.65
C VAL A 54 0.13 -4.43 0.15
N ASN A 55 0.04 -4.39 1.48
CA ASN A 55 1.22 -4.46 2.35
C ASN A 55 2.02 -5.75 2.15
N GLU A 56 1.35 -6.87 1.91
CA GLU A 56 2.02 -8.11 1.59
C GLU A 56 2.71 -8.09 0.21
N LEU A 57 2.12 -7.44 -0.80
CA LEU A 57 2.82 -7.19 -2.07
C LEU A 57 4.10 -6.37 -1.87
N GLY A 58 4.05 -5.36 -0.99
CA GLY A 58 5.24 -4.58 -0.60
C GLY A 58 6.35 -5.45 -0.02
N ARG A 59 6.02 -6.42 0.85
CA ARG A 59 6.99 -7.38 1.38
C ARG A 59 7.60 -8.25 0.29
N ARG A 60 6.81 -8.66 -0.70
CA ARG A 60 7.30 -9.47 -1.85
C ARG A 60 8.23 -8.69 -2.76
N LEU A 61 8.13 -7.37 -2.77
CA LEU A 61 9.11 -6.46 -3.39
C LEU A 61 10.35 -6.23 -2.52
N ASP A 62 10.59 -7.02 -1.48
CA ASP A 62 11.69 -6.92 -0.51
C ASP A 62 11.67 -5.67 0.37
N CYS A 63 10.55 -4.95 0.42
CA CYS A 63 10.40 -3.84 1.35
C CYS A 63 10.20 -4.36 2.77
N ARG A 64 10.80 -3.68 3.76
CA ARG A 64 10.39 -3.81 5.15
C ARG A 64 9.08 -3.04 5.33
N VAL A 65 7.99 -3.75 5.64
CA VAL A 65 6.65 -3.17 5.73
C VAL A 65 6.13 -3.17 7.16
N GLU A 66 5.80 -1.99 7.66
CA GLU A 66 4.95 -1.79 8.83
C GLU A 66 3.49 -1.60 8.38
N ASN A 67 2.58 -2.41 8.91
CA ASN A 67 1.16 -2.27 8.61
C ASN A 67 0.58 -1.07 9.35
N GLY A 68 -0.24 -0.29 8.65
CA GLY A 68 -1.07 0.74 9.23
C GLY A 68 -2.18 0.19 10.12
N LEU A 69 -2.88 1.12 10.76
CA LEU A 69 -4.08 0.80 11.52
C LEU A 69 -5.26 0.62 10.58
N TYR A 70 -6.17 -0.29 10.92
CA TYR A 70 -7.45 -0.43 10.22
C TYR A 70 -8.42 0.70 10.54
N ARG A 71 -8.34 1.25 11.76
CA ARG A 71 -9.20 2.35 12.19
C ARG A 71 -8.36 3.55 12.60
N GLY A 72 -8.69 4.70 12.04
CA GLY A 72 -8.08 5.96 12.44
C GLY A 72 -8.35 6.24 13.93
N ARG A 73 -7.30 6.63 14.65
CA ARG A 73 -7.36 7.11 16.04
C ARG A 73 -6.69 8.48 16.12
N GLN A 74 -7.19 9.34 17.01
CA GLN A 74 -6.75 10.75 17.11
C GLN A 74 -5.26 10.90 17.48
N ASP A 75 -4.68 9.89 18.10
CA ASP A 75 -3.31 9.85 18.61
C ASP A 75 -2.37 8.97 17.76
N ALA A 76 -2.79 8.55 16.56
CA ALA A 76 -1.93 7.86 15.61
C ALA A 76 -1.94 8.53 14.24
N ILE A 77 -0.87 8.28 13.49
CA ILE A 77 -0.73 8.75 12.11
C ILE A 77 -1.46 7.75 11.20
N GLY A 78 -2.41 8.23 10.40
CA GLY A 78 -3.38 7.39 9.69
C GLY A 78 -2.94 6.85 8.32
N PHE A 79 -1.71 6.35 8.20
CA PHE A 79 -1.26 5.68 6.97
C PHE A 79 -1.71 4.21 6.93
N ASP A 80 -1.84 3.63 5.74
CA ASP A 80 -2.25 2.23 5.55
C ASP A 80 -1.06 1.27 5.57
N GLY A 81 0.10 1.75 5.13
CA GLY A 81 1.38 1.05 5.20
C GLY A 81 2.56 2.00 5.22
N LEU A 82 3.65 1.58 5.87
CA LEU A 82 4.94 2.27 5.82
C LEU A 82 6.00 1.30 5.32
N TRP A 83 6.49 1.55 4.11
CA TRP A 83 7.42 0.64 3.44
C TRP A 83 8.80 1.27 3.39
N GLN A 84 9.82 0.48 3.71
CA GLN A 84 11.21 0.87 3.58
C GLN A 84 11.92 -0.07 2.62
N SER A 85 12.44 0.48 1.53
CA SER A 85 13.19 -0.29 0.55
C SER A 85 14.61 -0.62 1.04
N PRO A 86 15.25 -1.68 0.54
CA PRO A 86 16.67 -1.95 0.80
C PRO A 86 17.60 -0.81 0.40
N GLU A 87 17.19 0.02 -0.56
CA GLU A 87 17.92 1.21 -1.02
C GLU A 87 17.81 2.40 -0.04
N GLY A 88 17.03 2.25 1.04
CA GLY A 88 16.84 3.25 2.08
C GLY A 88 15.80 4.32 1.72
N HIS A 89 15.00 4.09 0.69
CA HIS A 89 13.83 4.91 0.39
C HIS A 89 12.65 4.50 1.26
N SER A 90 11.76 5.44 1.57
CA SER A 90 10.57 5.17 2.39
C SER A 90 9.31 5.65 1.69
N LEU A 91 8.29 4.81 1.70
CA LEU A 91 6.98 5.06 1.09
C LEU A 91 5.92 5.08 2.18
N VAL A 92 5.15 6.17 2.22
CA VAL A 92 3.89 6.24 2.98
C VAL A 92 2.78 5.78 2.05
N VAL A 93 2.17 4.63 2.34
CA VAL A 93 1.20 3.97 1.47
C VAL A 93 -0.22 4.30 1.91
N GLU A 94 -1.06 4.64 0.94
CA GLU A 94 -2.51 4.82 1.08
C GLU A 94 -3.21 3.91 0.05
N VAL A 95 -4.22 3.17 0.49
CA VAL A 95 -4.95 2.18 -0.32
C VAL A 95 -6.41 2.59 -0.48
N LYS A 96 -6.92 2.53 -1.70
CA LYS A 96 -8.34 2.78 -2.01
C LYS A 96 -8.90 1.67 -2.89
N THR A 97 -10.04 1.13 -2.48
CA THR A 97 -10.79 0.11 -3.25
C THR A 97 -11.39 0.67 -4.54
N SER A 98 -11.55 2.00 -4.64
CA SER A 98 -12.10 2.71 -5.80
C SER A 98 -11.37 4.03 -6.01
N ASP A 99 -11.23 4.43 -7.27
CA ASP A 99 -10.68 5.71 -7.75
C ASP A 99 -11.65 6.89 -7.55
N THR A 100 -12.96 6.62 -7.44
CA THR A 100 -14.00 7.63 -7.19
C THR A 100 -13.92 8.33 -5.82
N PHE A 101 -13.11 7.84 -4.88
CA PHE A 101 -12.93 8.50 -3.58
C PHE A 101 -11.98 9.70 -3.71
N ARG A 102 -12.38 10.85 -3.15
CA ARG A 102 -11.48 12.01 -3.06
C ARG A 102 -10.25 11.66 -2.22
N ILE A 103 -9.09 11.73 -2.86
CA ILE A 103 -7.82 11.53 -2.18
C ILE A 103 -7.32 12.89 -1.71
N SER A 104 -7.32 13.11 -0.39
CA SER A 104 -6.75 14.33 0.18
C SER A 104 -5.24 14.14 0.33
N LEU A 105 -4.49 14.50 -0.71
CA LEU A 105 -3.02 14.50 -0.68
C LEU A 105 -2.46 15.38 0.45
N ASP A 106 -3.16 16.45 0.83
CA ASP A 106 -2.78 17.31 1.96
C ASP A 106 -2.78 16.55 3.29
N VAL A 107 -3.77 15.67 3.50
CA VAL A 107 -3.86 14.83 4.70
C VAL A 107 -2.73 13.81 4.73
N ILE A 108 -2.47 13.13 3.61
CA ILE A 108 -1.42 12.12 3.51
C ILE A 108 -0.03 12.75 3.62
N ALA A 109 0.19 13.92 3.01
CA ALA A 109 1.40 14.70 3.20
C ALA A 109 1.56 15.16 4.66
N GLY A 110 0.45 15.49 5.34
CA GLY A 110 0.41 15.72 6.77
C GLY A 110 0.92 14.52 7.57
N TYR A 111 0.50 13.30 7.21
CA TYR A 111 0.97 12.06 7.81
C TYR A 111 2.47 11.82 7.58
N ARG A 112 2.94 11.95 6.34
CA ARG A 112 4.38 11.89 6.00
C ARG A 112 5.18 12.88 6.86
N ASN A 113 4.74 14.14 6.91
CA ASN A 113 5.43 15.17 7.68
C ASN A 113 5.44 14.87 9.19
N ALA A 114 4.37 14.28 9.73
CA ALA A 114 4.33 13.84 11.11
C ALA A 114 5.33 12.71 11.38
N LEU A 115 5.48 11.74 10.46
CA LEU A 115 6.46 10.66 10.56
C LEU A 115 7.90 11.18 10.50
N VAL A 116 8.18 12.16 9.63
CA VAL A 116 9.49 12.83 9.53
C VAL A 116 9.81 13.54 10.86
N ARG A 117 8.87 14.28 11.44
CA ARG A 117 9.07 14.96 12.74
C ARG A 117 9.30 14.01 13.92
N GLN A 118 8.86 12.76 13.79
CA GLN A 118 9.09 11.70 14.77
C GLN A 118 10.36 10.87 14.47
N ASP A 119 11.19 11.31 13.51
CA ASP A 119 12.41 10.61 13.06
C ASP A 119 12.16 9.15 12.62
N ARG A 120 10.94 8.84 12.17
CA ARG A 120 10.57 7.49 11.73
C ARG A 120 10.94 7.23 10.28
N ILE A 121 10.97 8.28 9.46
CA ILE A 121 11.36 8.25 8.05
C ILE A 121 12.17 9.50 7.70
N ALA A 122 12.98 9.40 6.66
CA ALA A 122 13.73 10.55 6.13
C ALA A 122 12.80 11.54 5.42
N GLU A 123 13.22 12.80 5.33
CA GLU A 123 12.47 13.84 4.61
C GLU A 123 12.20 13.47 3.15
N ARG A 124 13.13 12.78 2.47
CA ARG A 124 12.94 12.31 1.09
C ARG A 124 11.86 11.24 0.90
N ALA A 125 11.18 10.78 1.95
CA ALA A 125 10.12 9.78 1.83
C ALA A 125 8.98 10.28 0.93
N THR A 126 8.45 9.41 0.09
CA THR A 126 7.39 9.75 -0.87
C THR A 126 6.08 9.05 -0.50
N ILE A 127 5.00 9.46 -1.15
CA ILE A 127 3.67 8.91 -0.96
C ILE A 127 3.39 7.93 -2.10
N LEU A 128 2.90 6.73 -1.78
CA LEU A 128 2.41 5.77 -2.76
C LEU A 128 0.91 5.57 -2.57
N ILE A 129 0.14 5.95 -3.56
CA ILE A 129 -1.30 5.75 -3.60
C ILE A 129 -1.58 4.52 -4.45
N VAL A 130 -2.26 3.53 -3.87
CA VAL A 130 -2.64 2.29 -4.52
C VAL A 130 -4.15 2.28 -4.73
N VAL A 131 -4.60 2.25 -5.98
CA VAL A 131 -6.03 2.28 -6.35
C VAL A 131 -6.49 1.00 -7.03
N GLY A 132 -7.71 0.57 -6.72
CA GLY A 132 -8.26 -0.68 -7.22
C GLY A 132 -8.87 -0.66 -8.62
N ARG A 133 -9.57 0.42 -9.01
CA ARG A 133 -10.31 0.50 -10.28
C ARG A 133 -9.51 1.26 -11.35
N GLN A 134 -9.69 0.83 -12.60
CA GLN A 134 -8.85 1.20 -13.74
C GLN A 134 -9.19 2.57 -14.37
N GLU A 135 -10.11 3.37 -13.81
CA GLU A 135 -10.40 4.72 -14.32
C GLU A 135 -9.60 5.76 -13.52
N THR A 136 -8.27 5.60 -13.53
CA THR A 136 -7.34 6.44 -12.77
C THR A 136 -7.30 7.90 -13.22
N GLY A 137 -7.94 8.26 -14.33
CA GLY A 137 -7.90 9.62 -14.90
C GLY A 137 -8.34 10.71 -13.91
N GLU A 138 -9.45 10.52 -13.21
CA GLU A 138 -9.93 11.50 -12.23
C GLU A 138 -9.00 11.62 -11.01
N VAL A 139 -8.34 10.53 -10.62
CA VAL A 139 -7.38 10.52 -9.50
C VAL A 139 -6.06 11.15 -9.93
N GLU A 140 -5.59 10.86 -11.15
CA GLU A 140 -4.40 11.48 -11.72
C GLU A 140 -4.57 13.00 -11.84
N ASP A 141 -5.73 13.46 -12.32
CA ASP A 141 -6.03 14.89 -12.42
C ASP A 141 -6.06 15.56 -11.04
N GLN A 142 -6.63 14.89 -10.03
CA GLN A 142 -6.59 15.36 -8.63
C GLN A 142 -5.16 15.43 -8.09
N ILE A 143 -4.33 14.42 -8.36
CA ILE A 143 -2.93 14.38 -7.91
C ILE A 143 -2.14 15.50 -8.58
N ARG A 144 -2.26 15.66 -9.91
CA ARG A 144 -1.58 16.71 -10.68
C ARG A 144 -1.98 18.13 -10.27
N GLY A 145 -3.23 18.32 -9.83
CA GLY A 145 -3.70 19.61 -9.30
C GLY A 145 -3.22 19.94 -7.89
N SER A 146 -2.58 18.99 -7.19
CA SER A 146 -2.11 19.19 -5.82
C SER A 146 -0.70 19.75 -5.75
N ARG A 147 -0.41 20.56 -4.72
CA ARG A 147 0.96 21.00 -4.42
C ARG A 147 1.90 19.86 -4.03
N HIS A 148 1.35 18.69 -3.69
CA HIS A 148 2.10 17.49 -3.30
C HIS A 148 2.27 16.50 -4.46
N ALA A 149 1.88 16.88 -5.69
CA ALA A 149 1.97 16.02 -6.88
C ALA A 149 3.38 15.42 -7.08
N TRP A 150 4.43 16.22 -6.84
CA TRP A 150 5.81 15.82 -7.05
C TRP A 150 6.32 14.77 -6.05
N ASP A 151 5.67 14.65 -4.89
CA ASP A 151 6.06 13.70 -3.84
C ASP A 151 5.17 12.45 -3.83
N ALA A 152 4.23 12.32 -4.78
CA ALA A 152 3.22 11.28 -4.79
C ALA A 152 3.25 10.44 -6.07
N ARG A 153 3.14 9.13 -5.91
CA ARG A 153 3.03 8.15 -6.99
C ARG A 153 1.67 7.48 -6.93
N LEU A 154 0.99 7.38 -8.08
CA LEU A 154 -0.23 6.57 -8.23
C LEU A 154 0.11 5.26 -8.94
N ILE A 155 -0.41 4.14 -8.44
CA ILE A 155 -0.33 2.83 -9.08
C ILE A 155 -1.64 2.07 -8.88
N SER A 156 -2.06 1.27 -9.87
CA SER A 156 -3.18 0.36 -9.67
C SER A 156 -2.73 -0.88 -8.89
N THR A 157 -3.66 -1.53 -8.18
CA THR A 157 -3.38 -2.81 -7.51
C THR A 157 -2.90 -3.89 -8.49
N GLU A 158 -3.41 -3.86 -9.72
CA GLU A 158 -3.01 -4.78 -10.80
C GLU A 158 -1.56 -4.53 -11.23
N ALA A 159 -1.20 -3.28 -11.54
CA ALA A 159 0.16 -2.94 -11.92
C ALA A 159 1.16 -3.29 -10.80
N LEU A 160 0.79 -3.06 -9.54
CA LEU A 160 1.62 -3.47 -8.40
C LEU A 160 1.80 -5.00 -8.32
N ALA A 161 0.74 -5.77 -8.56
CA ALA A 161 0.81 -7.23 -8.61
C ALA A 161 1.67 -7.73 -9.77
N ASP A 162 1.61 -7.07 -10.93
CA ASP A 162 2.47 -7.37 -12.08
C ASP A 162 3.94 -7.11 -11.75
N LEU A 163 4.26 -6.01 -11.05
CA LEU A 163 5.63 -5.74 -10.59
C LEU A 163 6.15 -6.84 -9.65
N VAL A 164 5.30 -7.35 -8.75
CA VAL A 164 5.64 -8.50 -7.90
C VAL A 164 5.90 -9.75 -8.74
N ALA A 165 5.01 -10.08 -9.68
CA ALA A 165 5.17 -11.23 -10.55
C ALA A 165 6.45 -11.14 -11.40
N ILE A 166 6.77 -9.96 -11.93
CA ILE A 166 8.01 -9.72 -12.67
C ILE A 166 9.21 -9.94 -11.74
N LYS A 167 9.20 -9.38 -10.53
CA LYS A 167 10.29 -9.56 -9.57
C LYS A 167 10.48 -11.03 -9.19
N GLU A 168 9.41 -11.79 -8.97
CA GLU A 168 9.46 -13.21 -8.62
C GLU A 168 10.01 -14.10 -9.74
N ASN A 169 9.87 -13.67 -10.99
CA ASN A 169 10.42 -14.38 -12.16
C ASN A 169 11.83 -13.90 -12.54
N LEU A 170 12.36 -12.85 -11.91
CA LEU A 170 13.67 -12.27 -12.20
C LEU A 170 14.66 -12.54 -11.05
N ASP A 171 15.64 -13.40 -11.31
CA ASP A 171 16.70 -13.73 -10.34
C ASP A 171 17.89 -12.76 -10.40
N CYS A 172 17.66 -11.44 -10.38
CA CYS A 172 18.75 -10.47 -10.23
C CYS A 172 18.41 -9.27 -9.35
N LYS A 173 19.34 -8.92 -8.45
CA LYS A 173 19.18 -7.80 -7.48
C LYS A 173 18.96 -6.46 -8.18
N ASP A 174 19.62 -6.25 -9.32
CA ASP A 174 19.51 -5.01 -10.09
C ASP A 174 18.10 -4.81 -10.66
N ALA A 175 17.43 -5.89 -11.09
CA ALA A 175 16.04 -5.80 -11.53
C ALA A 175 15.10 -5.46 -10.37
N ALA A 176 15.28 -6.10 -9.21
CA ALA A 176 14.46 -5.81 -8.04
C ALA A 176 14.57 -4.34 -7.59
N SER A 177 15.78 -3.77 -7.62
CA SER A 177 16.00 -2.35 -7.32
C SER A 177 15.31 -1.44 -8.33
N ARG A 178 15.43 -1.73 -9.63
CA ARG A 178 14.75 -0.97 -10.69
C ARG A 178 13.23 -1.03 -10.58
N ILE A 179 12.67 -2.20 -10.26
CA ILE A 179 11.24 -2.39 -10.05
C ILE A 179 10.75 -1.50 -8.90
N ARG A 180 11.47 -1.46 -7.78
CA ARG A 180 11.15 -0.57 -6.65
C ARG A 180 11.26 0.90 -7.03
N GLY A 181 12.23 1.28 -7.87
CA GLY A 181 12.36 2.64 -8.39
C GLY A 181 11.14 3.12 -9.21
N LEU A 182 10.33 2.22 -9.78
CA LEU A 182 9.09 2.61 -10.48
C LEU A 182 7.97 3.07 -9.53
N LEU A 183 8.12 2.79 -8.22
CA LEU A 183 7.22 3.24 -7.17
C LEU A 183 7.57 4.65 -6.65
N GLU A 184 8.72 5.18 -7.05
CA GLU A 184 9.10 6.56 -6.74
C GLU A 184 8.39 7.53 -7.71
N PRO A 185 8.10 8.78 -7.30
CA PRO A 185 7.54 9.80 -8.18
C PRO A 185 8.46 10.04 -9.39
N PHE A 186 7.86 10.25 -10.56
CA PHE A 186 8.62 10.70 -11.73
C PHE A 186 8.80 12.21 -11.68
N ASP A 187 10.02 12.68 -11.97
CA ASP A 187 10.24 14.07 -12.34
C ASP A 187 9.49 14.35 -13.66
N TYR A 188 8.39 15.10 -13.60
CA TYR A 188 7.80 15.69 -14.79
C TYR A 188 8.67 16.88 -15.20
N ILE A 189 9.62 16.63 -16.10
CA ILE A 189 10.49 17.63 -16.73
C ILE A 189 9.75 18.33 -17.87
#